data_AF-A0A6I4NMR9-F1
#
_entry.id   AF-A0A6I4NMR9-F1
#
_cell.length_a   1.000
_cell.length_b   1.000
_cell.length_c   1.000
_cell.angle_alpha   90.00
_cell.angle_beta   90.00
_cell.angle_gamma   90.00
#
_symmetry.space_group_name_H-M   'P 1'
#
loop_
_entity.id
_entity.type
_entity.pdbx_description
1 polymer ?
#
loop_
_entity_poly.entity_id
_entity_poly.type
_entity_poly.pdbx_seq_one_letter_code
_entity_poly.pdbx_strand_id
1 'polypeptide(L)'
;MKRSIWFIIVLSVFLVQCSSLSIISSWQASEKLNVKTGRIVVVGLIKESDQSLQWQMENHLADDLCNLGYDAIPSIELYGFEAFKGKDEKEILKQLEQDDIAAVLTIVLLNKQKEKYYSLKSMYDLTDSYNDNDFSI
;
A
#
# COMPACT_ATOMS: atom_id res chain seq x y z
N MET A 1 45.01 -7.64 20.60
CA MET A 1 44.49 -7.69 19.21
C MET A 1 43.31 -8.65 19.02
N LYS A 2 43.26 -9.85 19.61
CA LYS A 2 42.15 -10.82 19.44
C LYS A 2 40.76 -10.33 19.92
N ARG A 3 40.69 -9.54 21.00
CA ARG A 3 39.42 -8.95 21.50
C ARG A 3 38.84 -7.87 20.57
N SER A 4 39.69 -7.13 19.84
CA SER A 4 39.23 -6.08 18.92
C SER A 4 38.64 -6.66 17.63
N ILE A 5 39.12 -7.83 17.20
CA ILE A 5 38.57 -8.57 16.05
C ILE A 5 37.16 -9.06 16.37
N TRP A 6 36.91 -9.49 17.61
CA TRP A 6 35.58 -9.91 18.04
C TRP A 6 34.57 -8.75 18.02
N PHE A 7 34.98 -7.55 18.42
CA PHE A 7 34.15 -6.34 18.31
C PHE A 7 33.80 -5.99 16.86
N ILE A 8 34.74 -6.13 15.92
CA ILE A 8 34.51 -5.85 14.50
C ILE A 8 33.53 -6.88 13.89
N ILE A 9 33.64 -8.15 14.29
CA ILE A 9 32.72 -9.21 13.83
C ILE A 9 31.29 -8.95 14.35
N VAL A 10 31.14 -8.60 15.63
CA VAL A 10 29.83 -8.26 16.21
C VAL A 10 29.22 -7.04 15.54
N LEU A 11 30.02 -6.00 15.26
CA LEU A 11 29.56 -4.79 14.56
C LEU A 11 29.11 -5.09 13.11
N SER A 12 29.80 -6.00 12.43
CA SER A 12 29.44 -6.39 11.06
C SER A 12 28.10 -7.13 10.97
N VAL A 13 27.68 -7.86 12.01
CA VAL A 13 26.39 -8.56 12.03
C VAL A 13 25.22 -7.57 12.12
N PHE A 14 25.39 -6.43 12.79
CA PHE A 14 24.36 -5.40 12.88
C PHE A 14 24.11 -4.68 11.54
N LEU A 15 25.05 -4.72 10.60
CA LEU A 15 24.94 -4.04 9.31
C LEU A 15 24.20 -4.85 8.22
N VAL A 16 23.78 -6.09 8.48
CA VAL A 16 23.12 -6.97 7.49
C VAL A 16 21.59 -6.91 7.55
N GLN A 17 21.00 -5.93 8.23
CA GLN A 17 19.54 -5.74 8.20
C GLN A 17 19.11 -5.03 6.90
N CYS A 18 19.23 -5.74 5.79
CA CYS A 18 18.71 -5.32 4.49
C CYS A 18 17.34 -5.98 4.28
N SER A 19 16.27 -5.27 4.62
CA SER A 19 14.90 -5.73 4.37
C SER A 19 14.58 -5.54 2.89
N SER A 20 14.63 -6.62 2.11
CA SER A 20 14.21 -6.58 0.70
C SER A 20 12.69 -6.52 0.62
N LEU A 21 12.15 -5.38 0.16
CA LEU A 21 10.76 -5.28 -0.28
C LEU A 21 10.64 -5.96 -1.65
N SER A 22 10.07 -7.17 -1.69
CA SER A 22 9.70 -7.80 -2.96
C SER A 22 8.33 -7.29 -3.41
N ILE A 23 8.27 -6.70 -4.60
CA ILE A 23 7.00 -6.36 -5.25
C ILE A 23 6.39 -7.69 -5.71
N ILE A 24 5.38 -8.18 -5.00
CA ILE A 24 4.74 -9.48 -5.29
C ILE A 24 3.91 -9.40 -6.58
N SER A 25 3.34 -8.22 -6.86
CA SER A 25 2.63 -7.94 -8.10
C SER A 25 2.51 -6.43 -8.31
N SER A 26 2.65 -5.98 -9.55
CA SER A 26 2.32 -4.62 -9.98
C SER A 26 1.56 -4.69 -11.29
N TRP A 27 0.40 -4.05 -11.34
CA TRP A 27 -0.34 -3.87 -12.58
C TRP A 27 -0.32 -2.38 -12.93
N GLN A 28 -0.03 -2.07 -14.20
CA GLN A 28 -0.01 -0.71 -14.72
C GLN A 28 -0.88 -0.66 -15.98
N ALA A 29 -1.78 0.32 -16.06
CA ALA A 29 -2.54 0.57 -17.29
C ALA A 29 -1.59 1.15 -18.38
N SER A 30 -1.83 0.82 -19.65
CA SER A 30 -0.99 1.29 -20.77
C SER A 30 -0.99 2.80 -20.96
N GLU A 31 -1.93 3.53 -20.37
CA GLU A 31 -2.11 4.96 -20.55
C GLU A 31 -1.32 5.75 -19.50
N LYS A 32 -0.44 6.64 -19.96
CA LYS A 32 0.38 7.47 -19.07
C LYS A 32 -0.43 8.67 -18.60
N LEU A 33 -0.96 8.59 -17.39
CA LEU A 33 -1.51 9.75 -16.69
C LEU A 33 -0.36 10.74 -16.38
N ASN A 34 -0.52 11.99 -16.81
CA ASN A 34 0.43 13.06 -16.50
C ASN A 34 0.11 13.67 -15.13
N VAL A 35 0.49 12.95 -14.08
CA VAL A 35 0.22 13.33 -12.68
C VAL A 35 1.09 14.50 -12.21
N LYS A 36 2.11 14.92 -12.98
CA LYS A 36 3.00 16.02 -12.58
C LYS A 36 2.33 17.39 -12.59
N THR A 37 1.25 17.55 -13.33
CA THR A 37 0.60 18.86 -13.56
C THR A 37 -0.71 19.03 -12.82
N GLY A 38 -1.19 18.00 -12.12
CA GLY A 38 -2.49 18.06 -11.44
C GLY A 38 -2.41 17.54 -10.02
N ARG A 39 -3.47 17.83 -9.26
CA ARG A 39 -3.54 17.51 -7.85
C ARG A 39 -3.82 16.03 -7.62
N ILE A 40 -3.11 15.45 -6.66
CA ILE A 40 -3.30 14.10 -6.17
C ILE A 40 -4.09 14.16 -4.86
N VAL A 41 -5.19 13.42 -4.75
CA VAL A 41 -5.89 13.24 -3.47
C VAL A 41 -5.50 11.89 -2.87
N VAL A 42 -5.09 11.89 -1.61
CA VAL A 42 -4.77 10.67 -0.87
C VAL A 42 -5.96 10.24 -0.04
N VAL A 43 -6.44 9.00 -0.23
CA VAL A 43 -7.64 8.45 0.42
C VAL A 43 -7.30 7.19 1.21
N GLY A 44 -7.55 7.18 2.51
CA GLY A 44 -7.41 6.01 3.38
C GLY A 44 -8.71 5.23 3.51
N LEU A 45 -8.74 3.98 3.06
CA LEU A 45 -9.88 3.06 3.27
C LEU A 45 -9.60 2.17 4.49
N ILE A 46 -10.06 2.60 5.66
CA ILE A 46 -9.86 1.88 6.93
C ILE A 46 -11.21 1.37 7.44
N LYS A 47 -11.28 0.06 7.74
CA LYS A 47 -12.50 -0.63 8.18
C LYS A 47 -12.94 -0.27 9.60
N GLU A 48 -12.03 0.26 10.39
CA GLU A 48 -12.24 0.61 11.79
C GLU A 48 -12.25 2.14 11.93
N SER A 49 -13.10 2.64 12.82
CA SER A 49 -13.43 4.06 13.04
C SER A 49 -12.28 4.91 13.59
N ASP A 50 -11.03 4.48 13.40
CA ASP A 50 -9.87 5.22 13.86
C ASP A 50 -9.55 6.34 12.85
N GLN A 51 -10.35 7.40 12.97
CA GLN A 51 -10.15 8.66 12.26
C GLN A 51 -8.74 9.21 12.47
N SER A 52 -8.14 8.98 13.65
CA SER A 52 -6.79 9.45 13.94
C SER A 52 -5.73 8.70 13.13
N LEU A 53 -5.92 7.40 12.91
CA LEU A 53 -5.04 6.60 12.08
C LEU A 53 -5.19 6.96 10.60
N GLN A 54 -6.42 7.13 10.12
CA GLN A 54 -6.69 7.56 8.75
C GLN A 54 -6.02 8.91 8.46
N TRP A 55 -6.19 9.88 9.36
CA TRP A 55 -5.55 11.20 9.27
C TRP A 55 -4.03 11.10 9.19
N GLN A 56 -3.41 10.35 10.11
CA GLN A 56 -1.94 10.19 10.10
C GLN A 56 -1.44 9.53 8.82
N MET A 57 -2.14 8.51 8.32
CA MET A 57 -1.74 7.81 7.10
C MET A 57 -1.89 8.68 5.85
N GLU A 58 -3.01 9.39 5.72
CA GLU A 58 -3.24 10.28 4.59
C GLU A 58 -2.26 11.46 4.60
N ASN A 59 -2.06 12.11 5.76
CA ASN A 59 -1.12 13.22 5.89
C ASN A 59 0.31 12.79 5.60
N HIS A 60 0.77 11.68 6.19
CA HIS A 60 2.14 11.23 5.97
C HIS A 60 2.41 10.95 4.49
N LEU A 61 1.48 10.31 3.78
CA LEU A 61 1.69 10.00 2.37
C LEU A 61 1.55 11.25 1.48
N ALA A 62 0.62 12.17 1.81
CA ALA A 62 0.51 13.44 1.11
C ALA A 62 1.80 14.28 1.28
N ASP A 63 2.34 14.36 2.50
CA ASP A 63 3.59 15.06 2.78
C ASP A 63 4.77 14.45 2.01
N ASP A 64 4.86 13.12 1.96
CA ASP A 64 5.89 12.43 1.17
C ASP A 64 5.79 12.76 -0.32
N LEU A 65 4.58 12.81 -0.88
CA LEU A 65 4.36 13.20 -2.28
C LEU A 65 4.73 14.66 -2.53
N CYS A 66 4.37 15.55 -1.61
CA CYS A 66 4.76 16.97 -1.64
C CYS A 66 6.28 17.13 -1.61
N ASN A 67 6.98 16.37 -0.76
CA ASN A 67 8.44 16.36 -0.69
C ASN A 67 9.10 15.86 -1.98
N LEU A 68 8.41 15.03 -2.76
CA LEU A 68 8.84 14.57 -4.08
C LEU A 68 8.50 15.57 -5.21
N GLY A 69 7.80 16.67 -4.90
CA GLY A 69 7.44 17.73 -5.84
C GLY A 69 6.10 17.55 -6.55
N TYR A 70 5.21 16.71 -6.02
CA TYR A 70 3.82 16.60 -6.49
C TYR A 70 2.90 17.54 -5.69
N ASP A 71 1.80 17.99 -6.29
CA ASP A 71 0.70 18.64 -5.55
C ASP A 71 -0.19 17.53 -4.98
N ALA A 72 -0.10 17.25 -3.67
CA ALA A 72 -0.85 16.21 -3.00
C ALA A 72 -1.57 16.73 -1.75
N ILE A 73 -2.81 16.30 -1.54
CA ILE A 73 -3.62 16.68 -0.38
C ILE A 73 -4.33 15.47 0.25
N PRO A 74 -4.43 15.41 1.59
CA PRO A 74 -5.26 14.43 2.28
C PRO A 74 -6.74 14.60 1.93
N SER A 75 -7.46 13.50 1.74
CA SER A 75 -8.91 13.54 1.49
C SER A 75 -9.69 14.07 2.69
N ILE A 76 -9.20 13.83 3.90
CA ILE A 76 -9.81 14.35 5.12
C ILE A 76 -9.69 15.88 5.20
N GLU A 77 -8.59 16.46 4.71
CA GLU A 77 -8.43 17.92 4.68
C GLU A 77 -9.34 18.55 3.62
N LEU A 78 -9.43 17.94 2.45
CA LEU A 78 -10.21 18.48 1.34
C LEU A 78 -11.72 18.29 1.52
N TYR A 79 -12.14 17.13 2.04
CA TYR A 79 -13.54 16.73 2.07
C TYR A 79 -14.07 16.35 3.45
N GLY A 80 -13.20 15.96 4.38
CA GLY A 80 -13.58 15.49 5.72
C GLY A 80 -13.83 13.97 5.80
N PHE A 81 -13.87 13.45 7.03
CA PHE A 81 -13.95 12.01 7.32
C PHE A 81 -15.20 11.31 6.76
N GLU A 82 -16.31 12.02 6.59
CA GLU A 82 -17.58 11.45 6.14
C GLU A 82 -17.96 11.86 4.72
N ALA A 83 -17.06 12.49 3.97
CA ALA A 83 -17.40 13.10 2.69
C ALA A 83 -17.97 12.14 1.64
N PHE A 84 -17.52 10.89 1.67
CA PHE A 84 -17.90 9.86 0.73
C PHE A 84 -18.96 8.91 1.32
N LYS A 85 -19.39 9.13 2.56
CA LYS A 85 -20.36 8.27 3.24
C LYS A 85 -21.75 8.46 2.63
N GLY A 86 -22.29 7.39 2.05
CA GLY A 86 -23.61 7.41 1.45
C GLY A 86 -23.69 8.08 0.08
N LYS A 87 -22.54 8.45 -0.53
CA LYS A 87 -22.48 8.90 -1.92
C LYS A 87 -22.39 7.72 -2.87
N ASP A 88 -23.02 7.85 -4.03
CA ASP A 88 -22.85 6.90 -5.12
C ASP A 88 -21.52 7.15 -5.85
N GLU A 89 -20.97 6.11 -6.49
CA GLU A 89 -19.71 6.18 -7.23
C GLU A 89 -19.70 7.34 -8.24
N LYS A 90 -20.81 7.51 -8.96
CA LYS A 90 -20.96 8.59 -9.95
C LYS A 90 -20.89 9.98 -9.32
N GLU A 91 -21.41 10.14 -8.11
CA GLU A 91 -21.35 11.40 -7.39
C GLU A 91 -19.94 11.72 -6.92
N ILE A 92 -19.21 10.70 -6.46
CA ILE A 92 -17.81 10.82 -6.05
C ILE A 92 -16.94 11.20 -7.25
N LEU A 93 -17.10 10.49 -8.38
CA LEU A 93 -16.35 10.79 -9.61
C LEU A 93 -16.62 12.20 -10.10
N LYS A 94 -17.89 12.62 -10.13
CA LYS A 94 -18.28 13.97 -10.53
C LYS A 94 -17.67 15.04 -9.60
N GLN A 95 -17.63 14.79 -8.30
CA GLN A 95 -17.01 15.70 -7.34
C GLN A 95 -15.50 15.82 -7.62
N LEU A 96 -14.79 14.70 -7.79
CA LEU A 96 -13.37 14.70 -8.11
C LEU A 96 -13.05 15.44 -9.42
N GLU A 97 -13.90 15.29 -10.45
CA GLU A 97 -13.79 16.03 -11.71
C GLU A 97 -14.04 17.54 -11.52
N GLN A 98 -15.00 17.91 -10.66
CA GLN A 98 -15.30 19.31 -10.34
C GLN A 98 -14.15 19.99 -9.59
N ASP A 99 -13.43 19.24 -8.77
CA ASP A 99 -12.32 19.72 -7.96
C ASP A 99 -10.96 19.67 -8.70
N ASP A 100 -10.96 19.38 -10.00
CA ASP A 100 -9.79 19.32 -10.90
C ASP A 100 -8.70 18.36 -10.39
N ILE A 101 -9.13 17.22 -9.83
CA ILE A 101 -8.24 16.18 -9.31
C ILE A 101 -7.73 15.31 -10.45
N ALA A 102 -6.41 15.27 -10.63
CA ALA A 102 -5.78 14.49 -11.69
C ALA A 102 -5.57 13.01 -11.34
N ALA A 103 -5.42 12.71 -10.05
CA ALA A 103 -5.28 11.34 -9.57
C ALA A 103 -5.79 11.15 -8.15
N VAL A 104 -6.29 9.95 -7.86
CA VAL A 104 -6.64 9.51 -6.52
C VAL A 104 -5.70 8.38 -6.13
N LEU A 105 -5.00 8.55 -5.01
CA LEU A 105 -4.13 7.54 -4.43
C LEU A 105 -4.80 6.92 -3.20
N THR A 106 -5.20 5.67 -3.35
CA THR A 106 -5.92 4.95 -2.30
C THR A 106 -4.97 4.09 -1.48
N ILE A 107 -4.99 4.25 -0.15
CA ILE A 107 -4.26 3.44 0.81
C ILE A 107 -5.26 2.55 1.55
N VAL A 108 -4.96 1.26 1.66
CA VAL A 108 -5.78 0.30 2.42
C VAL A 108 -4.89 -0.36 3.48
N LEU A 109 -5.37 -0.39 4.72
CA LEU A 109 -4.69 -1.14 5.77
C LEU A 109 -5.10 -2.62 5.70
N LEU A 110 -4.24 -3.44 5.11
CA LEU A 110 -4.46 -4.88 5.06
C LEU A 110 -4.09 -5.51 6.41
N ASN A 111 -5.04 -6.24 6.99
CA ASN A 111 -4.78 -7.02 8.19
C ASN A 111 -3.98 -8.28 7.80
N LYS A 112 -2.67 -8.26 8.06
CA LYS A 112 -1.73 -9.36 7.77
C LYS A 112 -2.10 -10.70 8.41
N GLN A 113 -2.89 -10.72 9.49
CA GLN A 113 -3.37 -11.97 10.09
C GLN A 113 -4.45 -12.66 9.23
N LYS A 114 -5.12 -11.90 8.36
CA LYS A 114 -6.16 -12.37 7.44
C LYS A 114 -5.65 -12.50 6.00
N GLU A 115 -4.39 -12.14 5.74
CA GLU A 115 -3.76 -12.33 4.44
C GLU A 115 -3.50 -13.83 4.22
N LYS A 116 -4.21 -14.43 3.27
CA LYS A 116 -3.81 -15.73 2.72
C LYS A 116 -2.65 -15.48 1.76
N TYR A 117 -1.45 -15.89 2.16
CA TYR A 117 -0.29 -15.92 1.28
C TYR A 117 -0.53 -16.99 0.21
N TYR A 118 -0.94 -16.57 -0.99
CA TYR A 118 -0.72 -17.36 -2.19
C TYR A 118 0.74 -17.17 -2.61
N SER A 119 1.67 -17.75 -1.84
CA SER A 119 2.99 -18.01 -2.39
C SER A 119 2.81 -18.99 -3.55
N LEU A 120 3.38 -18.67 -4.71
CA LEU A 120 3.56 -19.66 -5.77
C LEU A 120 4.18 -20.90 -5.10
N LYS A 121 3.42 -22.01 -5.09
CA LYS A 121 3.90 -23.31 -4.62
C LYS A 121 5.25 -23.51 -5.33
N SER A 122 6.32 -23.52 -4.53
CA SER A 122 7.66 -23.81 -5.03
C SER A 122 7.60 -25.09 -5.88
N MET A 123 8.38 -25.18 -6.95
CA MET A 123 8.34 -26.31 -7.90
C MET A 123 8.53 -27.69 -7.21
N TYR A 124 9.05 -27.70 -5.98
CA TYR A 124 9.20 -28.88 -5.13
C TYR A 124 7.89 -29.39 -4.49
N ASP A 125 6.81 -28.63 -4.57
CA ASP A 125 5.53 -28.93 -3.92
C ASP A 125 4.55 -29.63 -4.89
N LEU A 126 5.05 -30.02 -6.08
CA LEU A 126 4.35 -30.80 -7.10
C LEU A 126 4.53 -32.32 -6.93
N THR A 127 5.29 -32.77 -5.93
CA THR A 127 5.48 -34.21 -5.65
C THR A 127 4.52 -34.76 -4.60
N ASP A 128 3.61 -33.95 -4.06
CA ASP A 128 2.53 -34.49 -3.23
C ASP A 128 1.62 -35.33 -4.13
N SER A 129 1.65 -36.65 -3.87
CA SER A 129 0.88 -37.65 -4.60
C SER A 129 -0.60 -37.28 -4.52
N TYR A 130 -1.17 -36.89 -5.66
CA TYR A 130 -2.59 -36.65 -5.84
C TYR A 130 -3.35 -37.88 -5.33
N ASN A 131 -4.03 -37.74 -4.19
CA ASN A 131 -4.83 -38.82 -3.61
C ASN A 131 -6.21 -38.74 -4.27
N ASP A 132 -6.50 -39.67 -5.17
CA ASP A 132 -7.67 -39.70 -6.08
C ASP A 132 -9.03 -39.79 -5.34
N ASN A 133 -9.01 -39.79 -4.01
CA ASN A 133 -10.18 -39.94 -3.15
C ASN A 133 -10.88 -38.61 -2.79
N ASP A 134 -10.38 -37.47 -3.26
CA ASP A 134 -10.95 -36.14 -2.91
C ASP A 134 -12.13 -35.72 -3.82
N PHE A 135 -12.55 -36.59 -4.76
CA PHE A 135 -13.67 -36.34 -5.70
C PHE A 135 -14.86 -37.32 -5.57
N SER A 136 -14.92 -38.15 -4.54
CA SER A 136 -16.15 -38.88 -4.22
C SER A 136 -17.17 -37.95 -3.55
N ILE A 137 -18.19 -37.59 -4.35
CA ILE A 137 -19.45 -36.91 -3.97
C ILE A 137 -20.19 -37.70 -2.87
#